data_AF-A0A2N1MT69-F1
#
_entry.id   AF-A0A2N1MT69-F1
#
_cell.length_a   1.000
_cell.length_b   1.000
_cell.length_c   1.000
_cell.angle_alpha   90.00
_cell.angle_beta   90.00
_cell.angle_gamma   90.00
#
_symmetry.space_group_name_H-M   'P 1'
#
loop_
_entity.id
_entity.type
_entity.pdbx_description
1 polymer ?
#
loop_
_entity_poly.entity_id
_entity_poly.type
_entity_poly.pdbx_seq_one_letter_code
_entity_poly.pdbx_strand_id
1 'polypeptide(L)'
;MFICAFLVCLFKKSHKAAAMLKEKIKQHEISGGGLKTYVETRWTTVYKCVSSIVRLKNCLEDIRDNHSEVITTPAILTILHSRGFFSNMQHLSEVLFPVKAANSTLADVYVNLIKIAAVIQNLPADEYKGFCNHCIKKFNHKFEEFNDPAYQLAFLHHPAYKGAELKFGAFLLIANYAGELWQKMGKSKKSCEKLLAQMCIYKEQIHIVNEKPNPYVAPYTIGSDTLLMWWNTCEVKPNYLQRLAIKLFSITPSSVASL
;
A
#
# COMPACT_ATOMS: atom_id res chain seq x y z
N MET A 1 5.86 -15.72 5.16
CA MET A 1 5.67 -15.81 3.69
C MET A 1 6.09 -17.17 3.11
N PHE A 2 7.21 -17.74 3.57
CA PHE A 2 7.69 -19.07 3.16
C PHE A 2 6.61 -20.17 3.18
N ILE A 3 5.80 -20.23 4.23
CA ILE A 3 4.74 -21.25 4.39
C ILE A 3 3.68 -21.20 3.28
N CYS A 4 3.24 -20.00 2.88
CA CYS A 4 2.30 -19.83 1.77
C CYS A 4 2.89 -20.36 0.45
N ALA A 5 4.19 -20.16 0.22
CA ALA A 5 4.87 -20.64 -0.99
C ALA A 5 4.85 -22.17 -1.06
N PHE A 6 5.15 -22.86 0.04
CA PHE A 6 5.17 -24.32 0.10
C PHE A 6 3.80 -24.92 -0.13
N LEU A 7 2.76 -24.41 0.54
CA LEU A 7 1.38 -24.84 0.35
C LEU A 7 0.96 -24.69 -1.12
N VAL A 8 1.14 -23.50 -1.70
CA VAL A 8 0.77 -23.23 -3.09
C VAL A 8 1.58 -24.08 -4.07
N CYS A 9 2.86 -24.32 -3.79
CA CYS A 9 3.74 -25.15 -4.61
C CYS A 9 3.25 -26.61 -4.66
N LEU A 10 2.85 -27.19 -3.53
CA LEU A 10 2.30 -28.55 -3.48
C LEU A 10 1.06 -28.69 -4.37
N PHE A 11 0.07 -27.81 -4.19
CA PHE A 11 -1.19 -27.87 -4.94
C PHE A 11 -1.03 -27.50 -6.42
N LYS A 12 0.09 -26.89 -6.82
CA LYS A 12 0.40 -26.64 -8.23
C LYS A 12 1.21 -27.75 -8.90
N LYS A 13 2.06 -28.45 -8.15
CA LYS A 13 2.94 -29.51 -8.69
C LYS A 13 2.31 -30.90 -8.64
N SER A 14 1.50 -31.20 -7.62
CA SER A 14 0.81 -32.49 -7.51
C SER A 14 -0.46 -32.49 -8.34
N HIS A 15 -0.49 -33.28 -9.42
CA HIS A 15 -1.69 -33.44 -10.25
C HIS A 15 -2.91 -33.90 -9.43
N LYS A 16 -2.70 -34.83 -8.50
CA LYS A 16 -3.76 -35.34 -7.62
C LYS A 16 -4.30 -34.25 -6.69
N ALA A 17 -3.42 -33.54 -5.97
CA ALA A 17 -3.84 -32.47 -5.07
C ALA A 17 -4.50 -31.30 -5.84
N ALA A 18 -3.98 -30.96 -7.01
CA ALA A 18 -4.54 -29.93 -7.88
C ALA A 18 -5.96 -30.28 -8.36
N ALA A 19 -6.17 -31.53 -8.77
CA ALA A 19 -7.48 -32.03 -9.21
C ALA A 19 -8.47 -32.02 -8.03
N MET A 20 -8.06 -32.54 -6.87
CA MET A 20 -8.88 -32.56 -5.66
C MET A 20 -9.29 -31.14 -5.25
N LEU A 21 -8.36 -30.19 -5.24
CA LEU A 21 -8.68 -28.79 -4.93
C LEU A 21 -9.67 -28.18 -5.92
N LYS A 22 -9.54 -28.46 -7.22
CA LYS A 22 -10.51 -27.99 -8.23
C LYS A 22 -11.90 -28.57 -8.01
N GLU A 23 -11.98 -29.83 -7.59
CA GLU A 23 -13.24 -30.49 -7.26
C GLU A 23 -13.89 -29.85 -6.04
N LYS A 24 -13.14 -29.68 -4.94
CA LYS A 24 -13.64 -29.01 -3.74
C LYS A 24 -14.08 -27.57 -3.99
N ILE A 25 -13.36 -26.83 -4.85
CA ILE A 25 -13.77 -25.47 -5.25
C ILE A 25 -15.15 -25.47 -5.92
N LYS A 26 -15.43 -26.47 -6.78
CA LYS A 26 -16.74 -26.61 -7.42
C LYS A 26 -17.82 -27.04 -6.42
N GLN A 27 -17.52 -28.01 -5.55
CA GLN A 27 -18.45 -28.50 -4.53
C GLN A 27 -18.88 -27.41 -3.54
N HIS A 28 -17.95 -26.54 -3.14
CA HIS A 28 -18.22 -25.40 -2.26
C HIS A 28 -18.65 -24.13 -3.02
N GLU A 29 -18.87 -24.20 -4.34
CA GLU A 29 -19.32 -23.08 -5.18
C GLU A 29 -18.46 -21.80 -5.06
N ILE A 30 -17.14 -21.97 -4.85
CA ILE A 30 -16.24 -20.84 -4.57
C ILE A 30 -15.81 -20.16 -5.88
N SER A 31 -16.21 -18.91 -6.06
CA SER A 31 -15.76 -18.06 -7.17
C SER A 31 -14.32 -17.55 -6.98
N GLY A 32 -13.66 -17.10 -8.06
CA GLY A 32 -12.29 -16.53 -8.03
C GLY A 32 -11.13 -17.53 -8.28
N GLY A 33 -11.45 -18.79 -8.56
CA GLY A 33 -10.49 -19.81 -9.03
C GLY A 33 -9.58 -20.38 -7.92
N GLY A 34 -8.46 -20.99 -8.32
CA GLY A 34 -7.54 -21.68 -7.40
C GLY A 34 -6.54 -20.79 -6.66
N LEU A 35 -5.61 -21.45 -5.97
CA LEU A 35 -4.50 -20.82 -5.24
C LEU A 35 -3.62 -19.96 -6.16
N LYS A 36 -3.20 -18.80 -5.66
CA LYS A 36 -2.36 -17.84 -6.38
C LYS A 36 -0.91 -17.91 -5.88
N THR A 37 0.05 -17.81 -6.80
CA THR A 37 1.47 -17.68 -6.48
C THR A 37 1.83 -16.23 -6.19
N TYR A 38 2.96 -16.01 -5.52
CA TYR A 38 3.48 -14.68 -5.24
C TYR A 38 4.94 -14.52 -5.66
N VAL A 39 5.35 -13.26 -5.77
CA VAL A 39 6.73 -12.81 -5.88
C VAL A 39 7.00 -11.91 -4.67
N GLU A 40 8.00 -12.23 -3.85
CA GLU A 40 8.22 -11.57 -2.55
C GLU A 40 8.40 -10.05 -2.68
N THR A 41 9.03 -9.60 -3.76
CA THR A 41 9.25 -8.18 -4.04
C THR A 41 7.97 -7.41 -4.40
N ARG A 42 6.86 -8.09 -4.70
CA ARG A 42 5.59 -7.49 -5.16
C ARG A 42 4.45 -7.81 -4.18
N TRP A 43 4.21 -6.92 -3.20
CA TRP A 43 3.18 -7.10 -2.15
C TRP A 43 1.76 -7.34 -2.68
N THR A 44 1.41 -6.81 -3.86
CA THR A 44 0.13 -7.10 -4.54
C THR A 44 -0.05 -8.60 -4.82
N THR A 45 1.03 -9.30 -5.17
CA THR A 45 1.01 -10.75 -5.42
C THR A 45 1.01 -11.55 -4.12
N VAL A 46 1.64 -11.02 -3.07
CA VAL A 46 1.57 -11.59 -1.72
C VAL A 46 0.14 -11.54 -1.21
N TYR A 47 -0.53 -10.38 -1.32
CA TYR A 47 -1.95 -10.22 -1.01
C TYR A 47 -2.79 -11.25 -1.78
N LYS A 48 -2.65 -11.32 -3.11
CA LYS A 48 -3.39 -12.29 -3.94
C LYS A 48 -3.18 -13.74 -3.49
N CYS A 49 -1.96 -14.12 -3.11
CA CYS A 49 -1.64 -15.44 -2.57
C CYS A 49 -2.37 -15.70 -1.25
N VAL A 50 -2.18 -14.81 -0.26
CA VAL A 50 -2.79 -14.94 1.07
C VAL A 50 -4.31 -14.95 0.99
N SER A 51 -4.92 -14.00 0.29
CA SER A 51 -6.38 -13.95 0.11
C SER A 51 -6.93 -15.16 -0.64
N SER A 52 -6.13 -15.80 -1.52
CA SER A 52 -6.56 -17.05 -2.15
C SER A 52 -6.57 -18.23 -1.17
N ILE A 53 -5.65 -18.27 -0.20
CA ILE A 53 -5.62 -19.28 0.85
C ILE A 53 -6.83 -19.08 1.78
N VAL A 54 -7.07 -17.85 2.22
CA VAL A 54 -8.22 -17.48 3.06
C VAL A 54 -9.53 -17.88 2.39
N ARG A 55 -9.72 -17.49 1.12
CA ARG A 55 -10.93 -17.81 0.35
C ARG A 55 -11.14 -19.32 0.18
N LEU A 56 -10.06 -20.08 0.07
CA LEU A 56 -10.09 -21.53 -0.11
C LEU A 56 -10.01 -22.30 1.21
N LYS A 57 -10.17 -21.64 2.36
CA LYS A 57 -10.07 -22.25 3.69
C LYS A 57 -10.89 -23.55 3.78
N ASN A 58 -12.19 -23.49 3.51
CA ASN A 58 -13.08 -24.64 3.64
C ASN A 58 -12.65 -25.81 2.75
N CYS A 59 -12.22 -25.53 1.50
CA CYS A 59 -11.69 -26.57 0.62
C CYS A 59 -10.41 -27.20 1.17
N LEU A 60 -9.50 -26.39 1.73
CA LEU A 60 -8.24 -26.87 2.28
C LEU A 60 -8.45 -27.66 3.58
N GLU A 61 -9.43 -27.28 4.40
CA GLU A 61 -9.84 -28.03 5.60
C GLU A 61 -10.50 -29.36 5.22
N ASP A 62 -11.39 -29.39 4.23
CA ASP A 62 -11.99 -30.63 3.72
C ASP A 62 -10.92 -31.60 3.18
N ILE A 63 -9.99 -31.11 2.36
CA ILE A 63 -8.89 -31.95 1.84
C ILE A 63 -8.00 -32.47 2.98
N ARG A 64 -7.72 -31.64 3.97
CA ARG A 64 -6.95 -32.05 5.16
C ARG A 64 -7.65 -33.16 5.92
N ASP A 65 -8.97 -33.04 6.12
CA ASP A 65 -9.72 -33.93 7.02
C ASP A 65 -10.17 -35.23 6.33
N ASN A 66 -10.52 -35.16 5.04
CA ASN A 66 -11.12 -36.30 4.31
C ASN A 66 -10.22 -36.90 3.23
N HIS A 67 -9.18 -36.18 2.79
CA HIS A 67 -8.33 -36.56 1.66
C HIS A 67 -6.84 -36.32 1.93
N SER A 68 -6.39 -36.52 3.17
CA SER A 68 -5.02 -36.22 3.59
C SER A 68 -3.95 -36.94 2.76
N GLU A 69 -4.27 -38.07 2.13
CA GLU A 69 -3.37 -38.85 1.26
C GLU A 69 -2.90 -38.08 0.02
N VAL A 70 -3.63 -37.04 -0.41
CA VAL A 70 -3.21 -36.20 -1.53
C VAL A 70 -2.16 -35.16 -1.11
N ILE A 71 -2.01 -34.91 0.19
CA ILE A 71 -1.02 -34.00 0.78
C ILE A 71 0.24 -34.80 1.11
N THR A 72 1.06 -35.04 0.09
CA THR A 72 2.26 -35.88 0.19
C THR A 72 3.41 -35.27 1.00
N THR A 73 3.28 -34.03 1.47
CA THR A 73 4.32 -33.32 2.24
C THR A 73 3.87 -33.18 3.70
N PRO A 74 4.46 -33.95 4.64
CA PRO A 74 4.06 -33.94 6.05
C PRO A 74 4.07 -32.55 6.69
N ALA A 75 5.07 -31.72 6.38
CA ALA A 75 5.15 -30.35 6.89
C ALA A 75 3.91 -29.51 6.52
N ILE A 76 3.37 -29.68 5.31
CA ILE A 76 2.18 -28.96 4.86
C ILE A 76 0.94 -29.45 5.60
N LEU A 77 0.83 -30.75 5.83
CA LEU A 77 -0.26 -31.32 6.63
C LEU A 77 -0.21 -30.77 8.07
N THR A 78 0.96 -30.76 8.71
CA THR A 78 1.16 -30.14 10.04
C THR A 78 0.73 -28.67 10.07
N ILE A 79 1.06 -27.90 9.04
CA ILE A 79 0.64 -26.50 8.92
C ILE A 79 -0.87 -26.37 8.84
N LEU A 80 -1.54 -27.20 8.02
CA LEU A 80 -3.00 -27.15 7.86
C LEU A 80 -3.75 -27.59 9.13
N HIS A 81 -3.14 -28.41 9.98
CA HIS A 81 -3.67 -28.76 11.31
C HIS A 81 -3.37 -27.69 12.38
N SER A 82 -2.51 -26.71 12.11
CA SER A 82 -2.22 -25.65 13.07
C SER A 82 -3.45 -24.77 13.28
N ARG A 83 -3.96 -24.72 14.52
CA ARG A 83 -5.13 -23.92 14.91
C ARG A 83 -5.01 -22.45 14.48
N GLY A 84 -3.81 -21.89 14.50
CA GLY A 84 -3.58 -20.48 14.18
C GLY A 84 -3.33 -20.18 12.69
N PHE A 85 -3.17 -21.18 11.82
CA PHE A 85 -2.72 -20.94 10.44
C PHE A 85 -3.70 -20.07 9.65
N PHE A 86 -4.97 -20.46 9.57
CA PHE A 86 -5.97 -19.72 8.81
C PHE A 86 -6.31 -18.36 9.44
N SER A 87 -6.30 -18.26 10.78
CA SER A 87 -6.44 -16.97 11.49
C SER A 87 -5.29 -16.01 11.12
N ASN A 88 -4.05 -16.49 11.14
CA ASN A 88 -2.90 -15.68 10.72
C ASN A 88 -2.98 -15.27 9.23
N MET A 89 -3.51 -16.13 8.36
CA MET A 89 -3.73 -15.77 6.94
C MET A 89 -4.82 -14.70 6.79
N GLN A 90 -5.88 -14.76 7.61
CA GLN A 90 -6.94 -13.75 7.63
C GLN A 90 -6.37 -12.38 8.05
N HIS A 91 -5.69 -12.31 9.20
CA HIS A 91 -5.05 -11.09 9.67
C HIS A 91 -4.02 -10.55 8.65
N LEU A 92 -3.23 -11.43 8.04
CA LEU A 92 -2.28 -10.99 7.01
C LEU A 92 -2.98 -10.45 5.76
N SER A 93 -4.12 -11.02 5.37
CA SER A 93 -4.93 -10.51 4.25
C SER A 93 -5.50 -9.12 4.55
N GLU A 94 -5.90 -8.86 5.79
CA GLU A 94 -6.38 -7.55 6.25
C GLU A 94 -5.26 -6.51 6.28
N VAL A 95 -4.11 -6.87 6.86
CA VAL A 95 -2.90 -6.04 6.85
C VAL A 95 -2.50 -5.65 5.43
N LEU A 96 -2.56 -6.59 4.48
CA LEU A 96 -2.19 -6.35 3.08
C LEU A 96 -3.34 -5.82 2.22
N PHE A 97 -4.55 -5.66 2.75
CA PHE A 97 -5.70 -5.20 1.97
C PHE A 97 -5.45 -3.87 1.24
N PRO A 98 -4.76 -2.86 1.83
CA PRO A 98 -4.50 -1.60 1.14
C PRO A 98 -3.73 -1.76 -0.18
N VAL A 99 -2.85 -2.76 -0.31
CA VAL A 99 -2.11 -3.00 -1.57
C VAL A 99 -2.94 -3.71 -2.65
N LYS A 100 -4.23 -4.00 -2.40
CA LYS A 100 -5.12 -4.53 -3.42
C LYS A 100 -5.36 -3.52 -4.55
N ALA A 101 -5.42 -2.23 -4.21
CA ALA A 101 -5.58 -1.16 -5.18
C ALA A 101 -4.35 -1.06 -6.09
N ALA A 102 -4.54 -0.70 -7.36
CA ALA A 102 -3.42 -0.43 -8.25
C ALA A 102 -2.66 0.81 -7.75
N ASN A 103 -1.35 0.69 -7.61
CA ASN A 103 -0.47 1.80 -7.24
C ASN A 103 -0.24 2.73 -8.45
N SER A 104 -1.21 3.58 -8.76
CA SER A 104 -1.16 4.47 -9.94
C SER A 104 -0.11 5.58 -9.80
N THR A 105 0.10 6.10 -8.60
CA THR A 105 1.01 7.23 -8.32
C THR A 105 1.94 6.96 -7.14
N LEU A 106 2.96 7.79 -6.98
CA LEU A 106 3.82 7.78 -5.78
C LEU A 106 3.03 7.96 -4.49
N ALA A 107 2.04 8.88 -4.50
CA ALA A 107 1.20 9.12 -3.34
C ALA A 107 0.35 7.89 -2.99
N ASP A 108 -0.23 7.21 -3.98
CA ASP A 108 -1.02 6.00 -3.74
C ASP A 108 -0.19 4.90 -3.05
N VAL A 109 1.06 4.72 -3.49
CA VAL A 109 2.00 3.79 -2.83
C VAL A 109 2.20 4.17 -1.37
N TYR A 110 2.51 5.43 -1.10
CA TYR A 110 2.82 5.89 0.26
C TYR A 110 1.60 5.83 1.18
N VAL A 111 0.43 6.22 0.67
CA VAL A 111 -0.86 6.10 1.36
C VAL A 111 -1.15 4.64 1.73
N ASN A 112 -0.92 3.71 0.81
CA ASN A 112 -1.12 2.29 1.09
C ASN A 112 -0.16 1.79 2.18
N LEU A 113 1.09 2.26 2.22
CA LEU A 113 2.03 1.95 3.30
C LEU A 113 1.56 2.48 4.66
N ILE A 114 1.07 3.73 4.71
CA ILE A 114 0.51 4.31 5.95
C ILE A 114 -0.69 3.50 6.43
N LYS A 115 -1.60 3.12 5.52
CA LYS A 115 -2.76 2.28 5.87
C LYS A 115 -2.34 0.93 6.43
N ILE A 116 -1.31 0.29 5.85
CA ILE A 116 -0.76 -0.97 6.37
C ILE A 116 -0.19 -0.76 7.78
N ALA A 117 0.57 0.31 8.01
CA ALA A 117 1.11 0.62 9.33
C ALA A 117 0.00 0.82 10.37
N ALA A 118 -1.06 1.54 10.02
CA ALA A 118 -2.22 1.75 10.88
C ALA A 118 -2.93 0.43 11.22
N VAL A 119 -3.14 -0.45 10.23
CA VAL A 119 -3.73 -1.78 10.48
C VAL A 119 -2.84 -2.59 11.41
N ILE A 120 -1.52 -2.60 11.23
CA ILE A 120 -0.57 -3.31 12.11
C ILE A 120 -0.64 -2.77 13.54
N GLN A 121 -0.72 -1.45 13.72
CA GLN A 121 -0.83 -0.81 15.05
C GLN A 121 -2.13 -1.17 15.78
N ASN A 122 -3.21 -1.41 15.03
CA ASN A 122 -4.52 -1.75 15.59
C ASN A 122 -4.71 -3.27 15.81
N LEU A 123 -3.72 -4.11 15.52
CA LEU A 123 -3.80 -5.54 15.82
C LEU A 123 -3.74 -5.78 17.34
N PRO A 124 -4.51 -6.74 17.89
CA PRO A 124 -4.48 -7.06 19.32
C PRO A 124 -3.10 -7.61 19.72
N ALA A 125 -2.37 -6.82 20.51
CA ALA A 125 -0.97 -7.08 20.85
C ALA A 125 -0.77 -8.30 21.75
N ASP A 126 -1.75 -8.64 22.61
CA ASP A 126 -1.58 -9.68 23.63
C ASP A 126 -1.75 -11.09 23.07
N GLU A 127 -2.71 -11.30 22.16
CA GLU A 127 -3.00 -12.62 21.57
C GLU A 127 -2.07 -12.93 20.37
N TYR A 128 -1.57 -11.90 19.67
CA TYR A 128 -0.82 -12.05 18.42
C TYR A 128 0.59 -11.43 18.45
N LYS A 129 1.18 -11.22 19.62
CA LYS A 129 2.49 -10.53 19.79
C LYS A 129 3.57 -10.99 18.80
N GLY A 130 3.75 -12.30 18.65
CA GLY A 130 4.75 -12.86 17.73
C GLY A 130 4.47 -12.55 16.26
N PHE A 131 3.19 -12.60 15.86
CA PHE A 131 2.75 -12.21 14.52
C PHE A 131 2.91 -10.72 14.28
N CYS A 132 2.45 -9.88 15.22
CA CYS A 132 2.60 -8.42 15.14
C CYS A 132 4.06 -8.00 14.99
N ASN A 133 4.96 -8.56 15.81
CA ASN A 133 6.40 -8.29 15.71
C ASN A 133 6.96 -8.71 14.35
N HIS A 134 6.51 -9.83 13.79
CA HIS A 134 6.91 -10.26 12.46
C HIS A 134 6.42 -9.30 11.37
N CYS A 135 5.16 -8.86 11.44
CA CYS A 135 4.59 -7.87 10.54
C CYS A 135 5.34 -6.54 10.61
N ILE A 136 5.63 -6.02 11.81
CA ILE A 136 6.40 -4.79 12.00
C ILE A 136 7.78 -4.92 11.36
N LYS A 137 8.51 -6.02 11.62
CA LYS A 137 9.85 -6.24 11.05
C LYS A 137 9.82 -6.26 9.53
N LYS A 138 8.87 -6.99 8.93
CA LYS A 138 8.73 -7.07 7.46
C LYS A 138 8.25 -5.76 6.85
N PHE A 139 7.38 -5.03 7.54
CA PHE A 139 6.93 -3.70 7.13
C PHE A 139 8.09 -2.72 7.13
N ASN A 140 8.82 -2.57 8.24
CA ASN A 140 9.94 -1.64 8.36
C ASN A 140 11.01 -1.89 7.30
N HIS A 141 11.41 -3.16 7.09
CA HIS A 141 12.38 -3.50 6.06
C HIS A 141 11.93 -3.05 4.66
N LYS A 142 10.63 -3.21 4.34
CA LYS A 142 10.09 -2.76 3.07
C LYS A 142 9.92 -1.25 3.00
N PHE A 143 9.55 -0.62 4.11
CA PHE A 143 9.34 0.82 4.20
C PHE A 143 10.63 1.60 3.89
N GLU A 144 11.79 1.06 4.22
CA GLU A 144 13.09 1.65 3.83
C GLU A 144 13.22 1.83 2.31
N GLU A 145 12.67 0.94 1.48
CA GLU A 145 12.67 1.10 0.01
C GLU A 145 11.83 2.30 -0.46
N PHE A 146 10.90 2.78 0.37
CA PHE A 146 10.01 3.90 0.09
C PHE A 146 10.31 5.12 0.96
N ASN A 147 11.40 5.08 1.73
CA ASN A 147 11.89 6.19 2.53
C ASN A 147 12.63 7.21 1.64
N ASP A 148 12.02 7.53 0.50
CA ASP A 148 12.52 8.48 -0.49
C ASP A 148 11.66 9.76 -0.45
N PRO A 149 12.28 10.95 -0.44
CA PRO A 149 11.58 12.23 -0.36
C PRO A 149 10.52 12.46 -1.45
N ALA A 150 10.62 11.82 -2.62
CA ALA A 150 9.63 11.93 -3.69
C ALA A 150 8.27 11.34 -3.28
N TYR A 151 8.27 10.19 -2.60
CA TYR A 151 7.04 9.58 -2.10
C TYR A 151 6.41 10.43 -1.00
N GLN A 152 7.23 10.95 -0.08
CA GLN A 152 6.78 11.82 1.01
C GLN A 152 6.24 13.15 0.47
N LEU A 153 6.91 13.73 -0.53
CA LEU A 153 6.47 14.93 -1.23
C LEU A 153 5.15 14.70 -1.95
N ALA A 154 5.00 13.59 -2.69
CA ALA A 154 3.76 13.26 -3.37
C ALA A 154 2.61 13.04 -2.38
N PHE A 155 2.87 12.37 -1.25
CA PHE A 155 1.90 12.20 -0.16
C PHE A 155 1.47 13.55 0.43
N LEU A 156 2.43 14.44 0.72
CA LEU A 156 2.13 15.79 1.22
C LEU A 156 1.16 16.53 0.29
N HIS A 157 1.35 16.42 -1.03
CA HIS A 157 0.49 17.07 -2.02
C HIS A 157 -0.86 16.38 -2.25
N HIS A 158 -1.14 15.26 -1.56
CA HIS A 158 -2.41 14.57 -1.72
C HIS A 158 -3.51 15.29 -0.92
N PRO A 159 -4.56 15.85 -1.56
CA PRO A 159 -5.53 16.72 -0.88
C PRO A 159 -6.35 16.02 0.20
N ALA A 160 -6.63 14.71 0.07
CA ALA A 160 -7.30 13.94 1.12
C ALA A 160 -6.51 13.84 2.44
N TYR A 161 -5.20 14.08 2.41
CA TYR A 161 -4.30 13.98 3.58
C TYR A 161 -3.64 15.32 3.91
N LYS A 162 -4.15 16.42 3.35
CA LYS A 162 -3.68 17.76 3.69
C LYS A 162 -3.93 18.05 5.17
N GLY A 163 -2.98 18.69 5.84
CA GLY A 163 -3.04 18.91 7.29
C GLY A 163 -2.76 17.67 8.13
N ALA A 164 -2.45 16.51 7.54
CA ALA A 164 -1.96 15.37 8.30
C ALA A 164 -0.63 15.71 8.99
N GLU A 165 -0.48 15.28 10.24
CA GLU A 165 0.74 15.52 11.00
C GLU A 165 1.92 14.80 10.36
N LEU A 166 2.92 15.58 9.94
CA LEU A 166 4.23 15.08 9.60
C LEU A 166 5.07 14.96 10.87
N LYS A 167 5.95 13.95 10.93
CA LYS A 167 6.95 13.87 11.99
C LYS A 167 7.74 15.18 12.07
N PHE A 168 8.10 15.58 13.28
CA PHE A 168 8.92 16.77 13.50
C PHE A 168 10.18 16.75 12.62
N GLY A 169 10.47 17.88 11.95
CA GLY A 169 11.59 18.01 11.02
C GLY A 169 11.37 17.45 9.61
N ALA A 170 10.38 16.58 9.37
CA ALA A 170 10.17 15.95 8.06
C ALA A 170 9.79 16.97 6.98
N PHE A 171 9.00 17.99 7.31
CA PHE A 171 8.61 19.02 6.35
C PHE A 171 9.81 19.75 5.75
N LEU A 172 10.85 20.04 6.54
CA LEU A 172 12.02 20.75 6.04
C LEU A 172 12.78 19.93 4.98
N LEU A 173 12.92 18.62 5.22
CA LEU A 173 13.53 17.70 4.25
C LEU A 173 12.73 17.62 2.96
N ILE A 174 11.40 17.48 3.08
CA ILE A 174 10.48 17.43 1.93
C ILE A 174 10.51 18.75 1.15
N ALA A 175 10.54 19.90 1.84
CA ALA A 175 10.61 21.22 1.25
C ALA A 175 11.92 21.46 0.50
N ASN A 176 13.05 21.09 1.09
CA ASN A 176 14.36 21.17 0.44
C ASN A 176 14.39 20.33 -0.85
N TYR A 177 13.91 19.08 -0.77
CA TYR A 177 13.81 18.21 -1.94
C TYR A 177 12.91 18.79 -3.04
N ALA A 178 11.76 19.38 -2.67
CA ALA A 178 10.88 20.06 -3.62
C ALA A 178 11.60 21.21 -4.34
N GLY A 179 12.43 21.96 -3.61
CA GLY A 179 13.24 23.04 -4.16
C GLY A 179 14.33 22.55 -5.12
N GLU A 180 15.03 21.47 -4.77
CA GLU A 180 16.01 20.82 -5.64
C GLU A 180 15.35 20.29 -6.92
N LEU A 181 14.23 19.59 -6.79
CA LEU A 181 13.46 19.09 -7.94
C LEU A 181 12.98 20.24 -8.84
N TRP A 182 12.52 21.34 -8.24
CA TRP A 182 12.10 22.54 -8.98
C TRP A 182 13.27 23.16 -9.76
N GLN A 183 14.46 23.23 -9.15
CA GLN A 183 15.67 23.71 -9.83
C GLN A 183 16.13 22.77 -10.94
N LYS A 184 16.09 21.45 -10.74
CA LYS A 184 16.34 20.43 -11.78
C LYS A 184 15.42 20.60 -12.99
N MET A 185 14.21 21.12 -12.80
CA MET A 185 13.27 21.48 -13.88
C MET A 185 13.62 22.81 -14.60
N GLY A 186 14.84 23.34 -14.39
CA GLY A 186 15.34 24.57 -15.00
C GLY A 186 14.69 25.83 -14.44
N LYS A 187 14.17 25.81 -13.21
CA LYS A 187 13.49 26.96 -12.59
C LYS A 187 14.43 27.77 -11.73
N SER A 188 14.16 29.07 -11.62
CA SER A 188 15.04 30.00 -10.91
C SER A 188 14.90 29.88 -9.39
N LYS A 189 15.96 30.26 -8.67
CA LYS A 189 15.97 30.33 -7.19
C LYS A 189 14.83 31.19 -6.63
N LYS A 190 14.56 32.36 -7.24
CA LYS A 190 13.44 33.24 -6.87
C LYS A 190 12.07 32.56 -7.01
N SER A 191 11.89 31.68 -8.01
CA SER A 191 10.65 30.90 -8.15
C SER A 191 10.56 29.76 -7.13
N CYS A 192 11.71 29.19 -6.72
CA CYS A 192 11.79 28.20 -5.65
C CYS A 192 11.33 28.79 -4.31
N GLU A 193 11.77 30.00 -3.95
CA GLU A 193 11.32 30.68 -2.70
C GLU A 193 9.79 30.83 -2.65
N LYS A 194 9.19 31.20 -3.78
CA LYS A 194 7.72 31.29 -3.91
C LYS A 194 7.04 29.92 -3.82
N LEU A 195 7.63 28.87 -4.38
CA LEU A 195 7.13 27.50 -4.24
C LEU A 195 7.14 27.08 -2.76
N LEU A 196 8.24 27.30 -2.04
CA LEU A 196 8.36 26.95 -0.62
C LEU A 196 7.33 27.69 0.24
N ALA A 197 7.10 28.97 -0.02
CA ALA A 197 6.04 29.73 0.64
C ALA A 197 4.65 29.11 0.40
N GLN A 198 4.36 28.65 -0.82
CA GLN A 198 3.11 27.95 -1.13
C GLN A 198 2.99 26.61 -0.42
N MET A 199 4.09 25.86 -0.31
CA MET A 199 4.11 24.61 0.45
C MET A 199 3.79 24.84 1.93
N CYS A 200 4.31 25.91 2.54
CA CYS A 200 3.97 26.27 3.93
C CYS A 200 2.49 26.59 4.09
N ILE A 201 1.95 27.45 3.22
CA ILE A 201 0.51 27.79 3.22
C ILE A 201 -0.36 26.55 3.06
N TYR A 202 0.02 25.65 2.14
CA TYR A 202 -0.69 24.39 1.93
C TYR A 202 -0.60 23.48 3.16
N LYS A 203 0.57 23.33 3.78
CA LYS A 203 0.72 22.50 4.98
C LYS A 203 -0.13 23.02 6.15
N GLU A 204 -0.08 24.32 6.40
CA GLU A 204 -0.73 24.94 7.55
C GLU A 204 -2.25 25.04 7.42
N GLN A 205 -2.79 24.80 6.21
CA GLN A 205 -4.22 24.88 5.93
C GLN A 205 -4.84 26.22 6.40
N ILE A 206 -4.07 27.31 6.28
CA ILE A 206 -4.52 28.66 6.62
C ILE A 206 -5.73 29.00 5.75
N HIS A 207 -6.87 29.37 6.34
CA HIS A 207 -8.10 29.66 5.58
C HIS A 207 -8.05 30.94 4.74
N ILE A 208 -7.32 31.96 5.20
CA ILE A 208 -7.24 33.28 4.55
C ILE A 208 -5.78 33.65 4.34
N VAL A 209 -5.40 33.95 3.10
CA VAL A 209 -4.06 34.42 2.73
C VAL A 209 -4.21 35.69 1.91
N ASN A 210 -3.56 36.77 2.35
CA ASN A 210 -3.65 38.09 1.71
C ASN A 210 -5.12 38.50 1.47
N GLU A 211 -5.95 38.41 2.53
CA GLU A 211 -7.37 38.80 2.54
C GLU A 211 -8.27 37.97 1.60
N LYS A 212 -7.75 36.88 1.01
CA LYS A 212 -8.50 36.00 0.12
C LYS A 212 -8.60 34.59 0.69
N PRO A 213 -9.70 33.87 0.41
CA PRO A 213 -9.78 32.45 0.72
C PRO A 213 -8.61 31.69 0.11
N ASN A 214 -7.93 30.89 0.91
CA ASN A 214 -6.86 30.04 0.45
C ASN A 214 -7.43 28.90 -0.42
N PRO A 215 -7.09 28.81 -1.71
CA PRO A 215 -7.65 27.76 -2.58
C PRO A 215 -7.31 26.34 -2.10
N TYR A 216 -6.20 26.18 -1.38
CA TYR A 216 -5.76 24.87 -0.88
C TYR A 216 -6.65 24.29 0.24
N VAL A 217 -7.53 25.08 0.85
CA VAL A 217 -8.48 24.57 1.86
C VAL A 217 -9.72 23.91 1.27
N ALA A 218 -9.94 23.99 -0.05
CA ALA A 218 -11.08 23.37 -0.74
C ALA A 218 -11.22 21.87 -0.41
N PRO A 219 -12.44 21.35 -0.16
CA PRO A 219 -12.64 19.94 0.19
C PRO A 219 -12.19 19.02 -0.93
N TYR A 220 -11.84 17.78 -0.57
CA TYR A 220 -11.52 16.70 -1.52
C TYR A 220 -12.28 15.44 -1.12
N THR A 221 -12.99 14.85 -2.07
CA THR A 221 -13.83 13.66 -1.86
C THR A 221 -13.22 12.45 -2.57
N ILE A 222 -12.70 11.50 -1.79
CA ILE A 222 -12.14 10.24 -2.33
C ILE A 222 -13.22 9.51 -3.14
N GLY A 223 -12.90 9.14 -4.38
CA GLY A 223 -13.80 8.40 -5.28
C GLY A 223 -14.69 9.28 -6.16
N SER A 224 -14.86 10.55 -5.82
CA SER A 224 -15.55 11.53 -6.67
C SER A 224 -14.56 12.45 -7.38
N ASP A 225 -13.55 12.93 -6.67
CA ASP A 225 -12.52 13.81 -7.22
C ASP A 225 -11.31 13.02 -7.75
N THR A 226 -10.67 13.57 -8.77
CA THR A 226 -9.32 13.16 -9.18
C THR A 226 -8.29 14.18 -8.70
N LEU A 227 -7.07 13.74 -8.43
CA LEU A 227 -5.97 14.63 -8.03
C LEU A 227 -5.76 15.77 -9.04
N LEU A 228 -5.82 15.46 -10.34
CA LEU A 228 -5.66 16.46 -11.38
C LEU A 228 -6.80 17.51 -11.36
N MET A 229 -8.05 17.06 -11.24
CA MET A 229 -9.20 17.97 -11.18
C MET A 229 -9.10 18.89 -9.97
N TRP A 230 -8.83 18.35 -8.78
CA TRP A 230 -8.73 19.15 -7.57
C TRP A 230 -7.58 20.15 -7.63
N TRP A 231 -6.39 19.74 -8.10
CA TRP A 231 -5.29 20.70 -8.25
C TRP A 231 -5.63 21.79 -9.25
N ASN A 232 -6.38 21.49 -10.31
CA ASN A 232 -6.82 22.49 -11.28
C ASN A 232 -7.79 23.54 -10.71
N THR A 233 -8.52 23.26 -9.61
CA THR A 233 -9.37 24.26 -8.95
C THR A 233 -8.59 25.25 -8.08
N CYS A 234 -7.31 24.99 -7.80
CA CYS A 234 -6.46 25.86 -6.99
C CYS A 234 -5.95 27.07 -7.80
N GLU A 235 -6.76 28.11 -7.90
CA GLU A 235 -6.45 29.34 -8.64
C GLU A 235 -5.51 30.29 -7.86
N VAL A 236 -4.21 30.01 -7.90
CA VAL A 236 -3.16 30.85 -7.27
C VAL A 236 -2.21 31.41 -8.32
N LYS A 237 -1.81 32.69 -8.20
CA LYS A 237 -0.77 33.30 -9.06
C LYS A 237 0.44 33.75 -8.23
N PRO A 238 1.67 33.26 -8.53
CA PRO A 238 1.98 32.18 -9.47
C PRO A 238 1.47 30.81 -8.98
N ASN A 239 1.32 29.81 -9.84
CA ASN A 239 0.77 28.48 -9.48
C ASN A 239 1.86 27.38 -9.34
N TYR A 240 2.99 27.69 -8.70
CA TYR A 240 4.14 26.77 -8.71
C TYR A 240 3.87 25.45 -7.99
N LEU A 241 3.20 25.49 -6.84
CA LEU A 241 2.82 24.29 -6.09
C LEU A 241 1.93 23.36 -6.92
N GLN A 242 0.89 23.92 -7.54
CA GLN A 242 -0.02 23.19 -8.43
C GLN A 242 0.76 22.48 -9.56
N ARG A 243 1.67 23.19 -10.22
CA ARG A 243 2.48 22.64 -11.32
C ARG A 243 3.39 21.51 -10.85
N LEU A 244 4.02 21.67 -9.69
CA LEU A 244 4.85 20.63 -9.10
C LEU A 244 4.01 19.39 -8.75
N ALA A 245 2.86 19.58 -8.10
CA ALA A 245 1.95 18.50 -7.70
C ALA A 245 1.46 17.68 -8.89
N ILE A 246 0.94 18.34 -9.93
CA ILE A 246 0.47 17.67 -11.16
C ILE A 246 1.59 16.87 -11.81
N LYS A 247 2.82 17.42 -11.83
CA LYS A 247 3.98 16.72 -12.37
C LYS A 247 4.34 15.49 -11.53
N LEU A 248 4.31 15.60 -10.20
CA LEU A 248 4.57 14.50 -9.27
C LEU A 248 3.57 13.35 -9.45
N PHE A 249 2.27 13.65 -9.58
CA PHE A 249 1.25 12.62 -9.78
C PHE A 249 1.27 11.96 -11.15
N SER A 250 1.98 12.56 -12.11
CA SER A 250 2.21 11.94 -13.43
C SER A 250 3.35 10.91 -13.41
N ILE A 251 4.09 10.79 -12.29
CA ILE A 251 5.23 9.88 -12.16
C ILE A 251 4.74 8.51 -11.69
N THR A 252 5.16 7.47 -12.40
CA THR A 252 4.94 6.09 -11.97
C THR A 252 5.96 5.68 -10.91
N PRO A 253 5.59 4.82 -9.92
CA PRO A 253 6.54 4.32 -8.93
C PRO A 253 7.80 3.64 -9.52
N SER A 254 7.68 3.04 -10.70
CA SER A 254 8.82 2.43 -11.42
C SER A 254 9.85 3.42 -11.96
N SER A 255 9.52 4.72 -12.08
CA SER A 255 10.39 5.75 -12.65
C SER A 255 11.08 6.63 -11.60
N VAL A 256 10.90 6.37 -10.29
CA VAL A 256 11.48 7.22 -9.23
C VAL A 256 13.00 7.32 -9.30
N ALA A 257 13.69 6.24 -9.68
CA ALA A 257 15.15 6.22 -9.84
C ALA A 257 15.68 7.18 -10.95
N SER A 258 14.78 7.85 -11.69
CA SER A 258 15.11 8.75 -12.80
C SER A 258 14.80 10.24 -12.53
N LEU A 259 14.41 10.60 -11.29
CA LEU A 259 14.12 11.99 -10.86
C LEU A 259 15.35 12.70 -10.24
#